data_AF-A0AAP0BD41-F1
#
_entry.id   AF-A0AAP0BD41-F1
#
_cell.length_a   1.000
_cell.length_b   1.000
_cell.length_c   1.000
_cell.angle_alpha   90.00
_cell.angle_beta   90.00
_cell.angle_gamma   90.00
#
_symmetry.space_group_name_H-M   'P 1'
#
loop_
_entity.id
_entity.type
_entity.pdbx_description
1 polymer ?
#
loop_
_entity_poly.entity_id
_entity_poly.type
_entity_poly.pdbx_seq_one_letter_code
_entity_poly.pdbx_strand_id
1 'polypeptide(L)' 'MTRYAHRGRKIWIRIFPDKLFTVRPTETRRGWGKGSPEYWVSVVKPGLRLYEMSGVSEKQPFP' A
#
# COMPACT_ATOMS: atom_id res chain seq x y z
N MET A 1 -9.42 6.85 4.11
CA MET A 1 -10.46 6.64 3.07
C MET A 1 -11.74 6.03 3.62
N THR A 2 -11.71 4.86 4.27
CA THR A 2 -12.92 4.18 4.79
C THR A 2 -13.68 4.98 5.85
N ARG A 3 -13.01 5.72 6.73
CA ARG A 3 -13.66 6.60 7.74
C ARG A 3 -14.46 7.78 7.14
N TYR A 4 -14.08 8.24 5.94
CA TYR A 4 -14.76 9.33 5.23
C TYR A 4 -15.72 8.83 4.14
N ALA A 5 -15.73 7.52 3.89
CA ALA A 5 -16.67 6.88 2.99
C ALA A 5 -17.98 6.65 3.74
N HIS A 6 -18.97 7.52 3.52
CA HIS A 6 -20.33 7.31 4.04
C HIS A 6 -20.90 5.96 3.57
N ARG A 7 -21.82 5.38 4.37
CA ARG A 7 -22.52 4.13 4.06
C ARG A 7 -23.05 4.15 2.62
N GLY A 8 -22.69 3.13 1.84
CA GLY A 8 -23.11 2.97 0.43
C GLY A 8 -22.03 3.27 -0.61
N ARG A 9 -20.88 3.81 -0.23
CA ARG A 9 -19.75 4.01 -1.15
C ARG A 9 -18.90 2.75 -1.26
N LYS A 10 -18.53 2.36 -2.49
CA LYS A 10 -17.63 1.23 -2.76
C LYS A 10 -16.23 1.78 -3.05
N ILE A 11 -15.22 1.19 -2.41
CA ILE A 11 -13.81 1.48 -2.64
C ILE A 11 -13.18 0.20 -3.20
N TRP A 12 -12.42 0.32 -4.28
CA TRP A 12 -11.64 -0.77 -4.86
C TRP A 12 -10.16 -0.50 -4.63
N ILE A 13 -9.46 -1.52 -4.15
CA ILE A 13 -8.01 -1.52 -4.00
C ILE A 13 -7.46 -2.25 -5.22
N ARG A 14 -6.67 -1.56 -6.06
CA ARG A 14 -6.13 -2.15 -7.30
C ARG A 14 -4.72 -2.74 -7.15
N ILE A 15 -4.12 -2.61 -5.97
CA ILE A 15 -2.81 -3.14 -5.66
C ILE A 15 -2.91 -4.36 -4.75
N PHE A 16 -2.04 -5.34 -4.99
CA PHE A 16 -1.85 -6.50 -4.13
C PHE A 16 -0.38 -6.58 -3.71
N PRO A 17 -0.08 -6.81 -2.42
CA PRO A 17 1.29 -6.93 -1.95
C PRO A 17 1.81 -8.36 -2.22
N ASP A 18 2.51 -8.52 -3.34
CA ASP A 18 2.99 -9.80 -3.86
C ASP A 18 4.43 -10.14 -3.45
N LYS A 19 5.22 -9.14 -2.99
CA LYS A 19 6.65 -9.32 -2.76
C LYS A 19 7.02 -9.21 -1.29
N LEU A 20 7.90 -10.11 -0.87
CA LEU A 20 8.53 -10.11 0.44
C LEU A 20 9.75 -9.16 0.46
N PHE A 21 9.78 -8.24 1.42
CA PHE A 21 10.90 -7.36 1.71
C PHE A 21 11.58 -7.77 3.01
N THR A 22 12.89 -7.97 2.92
CA THR A 22 13.73 -8.47 4.02
C THR A 22 14.63 -7.34 4.51
N VAL A 23 14.57 -7.02 5.79
CA VAL A 23 15.51 -6.07 6.42
C VAL A 23 16.52 -6.86 7.24
N ARG A 24 17.76 -6.38 7.27
CA ARG A 24 18.76 -6.88 8.21
C ARG A 24 18.88 -5.86 9.35
N PRO A 25 18.95 -6.29 10.61
CA PRO A 25 19.21 -5.38 11.72
C PRO A 25 20.55 -4.67 11.55
N THR A 26 20.59 -3.38 11.88
CA THR A 26 21.77 -2.50 11.73
C THR A 26 23.02 -3.01 12.44
N GLU A 27 22.85 -3.89 13.44
CA GLU A 27 23.90 -4.38 14.32
C GLU A 27 24.78 -5.48 13.71
N THR A 28 24.42 -6.05 12.55
CA THR A 28 25.17 -7.16 11.94
C THR A 28 26.18 -6.72 10.87
N ARG A 29 27.43 -7.20 11.00
CA ARG A 29 28.49 -7.04 9.98
C ARG A 29 28.04 -7.71 8.67
N ARG A 30 28.21 -7.02 7.54
CA ARG A 30 27.85 -7.55 6.21
C ARG A 30 28.52 -8.92 6.00
N GLY A 31 27.73 -10.00 5.86
CA GLY A 31 28.32 -11.33 5.62
C GLY A 31 27.42 -12.57 5.75
N TRP A 32 26.16 -12.46 6.19
CA TRP A 32 25.36 -13.65 6.50
C TRP A 32 23.96 -13.53 5.88
N GLY A 33 23.69 -14.20 4.75
CA GLY A 33 22.36 -14.54 4.17
C GLY A 33 21.28 -13.44 4.01
N LYS A 34 20.34 -13.58 3.07
CA LYS A 34 19.22 -12.62 2.98
C LYS A 34 18.41 -12.70 4.29
N GLY A 35 18.13 -11.55 4.93
CA GLY A 35 17.46 -11.50 6.24
C GLY A 35 16.04 -12.08 6.20
N SER A 36 15.41 -12.21 7.36
CA SER A 36 14.01 -12.66 7.44
C SER A 36 13.07 -11.65 6.76
N PRO A 37 11.96 -12.11 6.15
CA PRO A 37 10.96 -11.20 5.60
C PRO A 37 10.23 -10.44 6.71
N GLU A 38 10.24 -9.11 6.64
CA GLU A 38 9.57 -8.23 7.63
C GLU A 38 8.33 -7.55 7.05
N TYR A 39 8.34 -7.23 5.76
CA TYR A 39 7.24 -6.49 5.12
C TYR A 39 6.81 -7.14 3.81
N TRP A 40 5.54 -6.96 3.48
CA TRP A 40 5.02 -7.22 2.15
C TRP A 40 4.91 -5.90 1.38
N VAL A 41 5.45 -5.87 0.17
CA VAL A 41 5.54 -4.68 -0.65
C VAL A 41 4.90 -4.95 -2.00
N SER A 42 4.18 -3.95 -2.52
CA SER A 42 3.72 -3.90 -3.91
C SER A 42 4.52 -2.84 -4.65
N VAL A 43 5.05 -3.19 -5.82
CA VAL A 43 5.84 -2.24 -6.64
C VAL A 43 4.89 -1.34 -7.43
N VAL A 44 4.81 -0.08 -7.04
CA VAL A 44 3.96 0.92 -7.70
C VAL A 44 4.83 1.78 -8.63
N LYS A 45 4.50 1.80 -9.92
CA LYS A 45 5.06 2.74 -10.90
C LYS A 45 4.20 4.00 -11.03
N PRO A 46 4.80 5.16 -11.38
CA PRO A 46 4.04 6.36 -11.72
C PRO A 46 2.99 6.07 -12.80
N GLY A 47 1.78 6.61 -12.63
CA GLY A 47 0.65 6.39 -13.53
C GLY A 47 -0.30 5.25 -13.14
N LEU A 48 0.05 4.43 -12.13
CA LEU A 48 -0.86 3.41 -11.60
C LEU A 48 -1.92 4.03 -10.68
N ARG A 49 -3.19 3.68 -10.93
CA ARG A 49 -4.30 4.04 -10.06
C ARG A 49 -4.39 3.04 -8.90
N LEU A 50 -4.08 3.48 -7.68
CA LEU A 50 -4.03 2.63 -6.49
C LEU A 50 -5.41 2.31 -5.92
N TYR A 51 -6.29 3.31 -5.90
CA TYR A 51 -7.63 3.21 -5.35
C TYR A 51 -8.64 3.77 -6.34
N GLU A 52 -9.78 3.11 -6.43
CA GLU A 52 -10.94 3.59 -7.15
C GLU A 52 -12.09 3.74 -6.16
N MET A 53 -12.94 4.74 -6.37
CA MET A 53 -14.09 4.99 -5.52
C MET A 53 -15.27 5.43 -6.37
N SER A 54 -16.43 4.82 -6.13
CA SER A 54 -17.68 5.15 -6.81
C SER A 54 -18.70 5.66 -5.80
N GLY A 55 -19.52 6.63 -6.21
CA GLY A 55 -20.54 7.26 -5.35
C GLY A 55 -20.02 8.42 -4.49
N VAL A 56 -18.93 9.09 -4.90
CA VAL A 56 -18.44 10.32 -4.26
C VAL A 56 -18.95 11.52 -5.07
N SER A 57 -19.64 12.47 -4.44
CA SER A 57 -19.89 13.77 -5.06
C SER A 57 -18.59 14.56 -5.05
N GLU A 58 -18.24 15.13 -6.20
CA GLU A 58 -16.96 15.79 -6.52
C GLU A 58 -16.56 16.93 -5.54
N LYS A 59 -17.48 17.35 -4.67
CA LYS A 59 -17.37 18.50 -3.76
C LYS A 59 -16.62 18.26 -2.43
N GLN A 60 -16.01 17.11 -2.21
CA GLN A 60 -15.14 16.92 -1.04
C GLN A 60 -13.68 16.94 -1.48
N PRO A 61 -13.03 18.11 -1.56
CA PRO A 61 -11.57 18.13 -1.59
C PRO A 61 -11.09 17.49 -0.29
N PHE A 62 -10.18 16.52 -0.41
CA PHE A 62 -9.47 15.99 0.74
C PHE A 62 -8.77 17.18 1.42
N PRO A 63 -8.91 17.39 2.75
CA PRO A 63 -8.14 18.40 3.46
C PRO A 63 -6.64 18.08 3.41
#